data_AF-A0A3R7UQM0-F1
#
_entry.id   AF-A0A3R7UQM0-F1
#
_cell.length_a   1.000
_cell.length_b   1.000
_cell.length_c   1.000
_cell.angle_alpha   90.00
_cell.angle_beta   90.00
_cell.angle_gamma   90.00
#
_symmetry.space_group_name_H-M   'P 1'
#
loop_
_entity.id
_entity.type
_entity.pdbx_description
1 polymer ?
#
loop_
_entity_poly.entity_id
_entity_poly.type
_entity_poly.pdbx_seq_one_letter_code
_entity_poly.pdbx_strand_id
1 'polypeptide(L)'
;MEVSRKFVRIFIFIFGTMVLVSYLYGLSHTSDKEALWGGIPWSQAQFIVPFMFLAAFGFLMYWWIILYQNEASAMESLRWPWGESDGGGGARLLLAFALLVIPSALWLEATIFHIENEYSWTPLLVIGVLLLACVGNILMGLLAYSAYVDKMPGGGKMLIGSILLGIQCILFDGIYWNLKFPW
;
A
#
# COMPACT_ATOMS: atom_id res chain seq x y z
N MET A 1 13.59 18.46 6.26
CA MET A 1 12.63 18.33 7.37
C MET A 1 12.89 16.99 8.04
N GLU A 2 13.25 16.99 9.32
CA GLU A 2 13.43 15.75 10.08
C GLU A 2 12.05 15.12 10.35
N VAL A 3 11.81 13.94 9.80
CA VAL A 3 10.55 13.21 9.99
C VAL A 3 10.70 12.29 11.18
N SER A 4 10.04 12.63 12.29
CA SER A 4 10.12 11.83 13.52
C SER A 4 9.32 10.52 13.44
N ARG A 5 9.77 9.50 14.17
CA ARG A 5 9.05 8.21 14.30
C ARG A 5 7.62 8.39 14.82
N LYS A 6 7.40 9.35 15.72
CA LYS A 6 6.07 9.70 16.25
C LYS A 6 5.15 10.21 15.14
N PHE A 7 5.66 11.07 14.26
CA PHE A 7 4.90 11.58 13.12
C PHE A 7 4.48 10.44 12.17
N VAL A 8 5.41 9.56 11.78
CA VAL A 8 5.11 8.42 10.90
C VAL A 8 4.07 7.49 11.53
N ARG A 9 4.14 7.23 12.85
CA ARG A 9 3.12 6.45 13.55
C ARG A 9 1.74 7.10 13.45
N ILE A 10 1.63 8.39 13.75
CA ILE A 10 0.35 9.13 13.67
C ILE A 10 -0.20 9.11 12.25
N PHE A 11 0.66 9.34 11.25
CA PHE A 11 0.30 9.28 9.85
C PHE A 11 -0.32 7.91 9.48
N ILE A 12 0.35 6.81 9.84
CA ILE A 12 -0.16 5.46 9.57
C ILE A 12 -1.45 5.17 10.35
N PHE A 13 -1.57 5.63 11.61
CA PHE A 13 -2.81 5.47 12.36
C PHE A 13 -3.99 6.14 11.67
N ILE A 14 -3.82 7.36 11.16
CA ILE A 14 -4.87 8.10 10.45
C ILE A 14 -5.17 7.43 9.11
N PHE A 15 -4.18 7.38 8.21
CA PHE A 15 -4.43 6.93 6.83
C PHE A 15 -4.62 5.42 6.71
N GLY A 16 -3.95 4.62 7.55
CA GLY A 16 -4.19 3.17 7.62
C GLY A 16 -5.61 2.85 8.10
N THR A 17 -6.16 3.64 9.04
CA THR A 17 -7.57 3.52 9.43
C THR A 17 -8.49 3.98 8.30
N MET A 18 -8.13 5.05 7.58
CA MET A 18 -8.90 5.51 6.42
C MET A 18 -9.03 4.44 5.32
N VAL A 19 -8.01 3.60 5.11
CA VAL A 19 -8.13 2.43 4.22
C VAL A 19 -9.27 1.54 4.66
N LEU A 20 -9.35 1.17 5.94
CA LEU A 20 -10.45 0.31 6.44
C LEU A 20 -11.81 1.00 6.35
N VAL A 21 -11.86 2.30 6.65
CA VAL A 21 -13.09 3.10 6.56
C VAL A 21 -13.58 3.22 5.12
N SER A 22 -12.69 3.35 4.13
CA SER A 22 -13.10 3.43 2.73
C SER A 22 -13.74 2.13 2.24
N TYR A 23 -13.24 0.96 2.66
CA TYR A 23 -13.93 -0.30 2.39
C TYR A 23 -15.34 -0.35 3.00
N LEU A 24 -15.51 0.08 4.25
CA LEU A 24 -16.82 0.11 4.90
C LEU A 24 -17.77 1.08 4.20
N TYR A 25 -17.27 2.26 3.85
CA TYR A 25 -18.05 3.31 3.19
C TYR A 25 -18.46 2.89 1.77
N GLY A 26 -17.51 2.54 0.90
CA GLY A 26 -17.81 2.15 -0.49
C GLY A 26 -18.72 0.91 -0.58
N LEU A 27 -18.55 -0.09 0.30
CA LEU A 27 -19.45 -1.25 0.34
C LEU A 27 -20.86 -0.91 0.86
N SER A 28 -21.02 0.18 1.60
CA SER A 28 -22.33 0.63 2.12
C SER A 28 -23.08 1.53 1.14
N HIS A 29 -22.37 2.28 0.30
CA HIS A 29 -22.95 3.28 -0.60
C HIS A 29 -23.25 2.74 -2.00
N THR A 30 -22.59 1.67 -2.43
CA THR A 30 -22.86 1.08 -3.74
C THR A 30 -24.07 0.14 -3.71
N SER A 31 -25.00 0.35 -4.63
CA SER A 31 -26.17 -0.51 -4.86
C SER A 31 -25.82 -1.86 -5.50
N ASP A 32 -24.80 -1.88 -6.37
CA ASP A 32 -24.31 -3.08 -7.04
C ASP A 32 -22.88 -3.43 -6.60
N LYS A 33 -22.79 -4.28 -5.56
CA LYS A 33 -21.52 -4.69 -4.97
C LYS A 33 -20.69 -5.56 -5.91
N GLU A 34 -21.30 -6.19 -6.92
CA GLU A 34 -20.58 -6.97 -7.92
C GLU A 34 -19.91 -6.05 -8.94
N ALA A 35 -20.54 -4.93 -9.27
CA ALA A 35 -19.94 -3.90 -10.13
C ALA A 35 -18.65 -3.30 -9.54
N LEU A 36 -18.50 -3.26 -8.20
CA LEU A 36 -17.24 -2.81 -7.55
C LEU A 36 -16.04 -3.65 -7.95
N TRP A 37 -16.26 -4.92 -8.29
CA TRP A 37 -15.21 -5.82 -8.78
C TRP A 37 -14.93 -5.64 -10.28
N GLY A 38 -15.52 -4.63 -10.92
CA GLY A 38 -15.31 -4.37 -12.34
C GLY A 38 -15.74 -5.51 -13.23
N GLY A 39 -16.82 -6.21 -12.89
CA GLY A 39 -17.25 -7.39 -13.63
C GLY A 39 -16.36 -8.63 -13.46
N ILE A 40 -15.37 -8.61 -12.55
CA ILE A 40 -14.68 -9.83 -12.12
C ILE A 40 -15.71 -10.72 -11.39
N PRO A 41 -15.93 -11.97 -11.85
CA PRO A 41 -16.89 -12.87 -11.22
C PRO A 41 -16.57 -13.10 -9.74
N TRP A 42 -17.60 -13.23 -8.91
CA TRP A 42 -17.45 -13.43 -7.47
C TRP A 42 -16.51 -14.59 -7.09
N SER A 43 -16.49 -15.67 -7.89
CA SER A 43 -15.57 -16.80 -7.68
C SER A 43 -14.09 -16.41 -7.75
N GLN A 44 -13.73 -15.44 -8.59
CA GLN A 44 -12.38 -14.89 -8.69
C GLN A 44 -12.11 -13.89 -7.57
N ALA A 45 -13.09 -13.07 -7.20
CA ALA A 45 -12.98 -12.18 -6.05
C ALA A 45 -12.69 -12.95 -4.75
N GLN A 46 -13.39 -14.09 -4.51
CA GLN A 46 -13.15 -14.98 -3.37
C GLN A 46 -11.72 -15.54 -3.32
N PHE A 47 -11.07 -15.69 -4.48
CA PHE A 47 -9.67 -16.11 -4.55
C PHE A 47 -8.69 -14.98 -4.20
N ILE A 48 -9.02 -13.73 -4.54
CA ILE A 48 -8.17 -12.55 -4.28
C ILE A 48 -8.25 -12.09 -2.82
N VAL A 49 -9.43 -12.14 -2.20
CA VAL A 49 -9.66 -11.64 -0.83
C VAL A 49 -8.65 -12.18 0.22
N PRO A 50 -8.28 -13.48 0.26
CA PRO A 50 -7.22 -13.97 1.14
C PRO A 50 -5.88 -13.24 0.99
N PHE A 51 -5.52 -12.83 -0.23
CA PHE A 51 -4.29 -12.07 -0.48
C PHE A 51 -4.37 -10.63 0.03
N MET A 52 -5.57 -10.03 0.08
CA MET A 52 -5.78 -8.74 0.75
C MET A 52 -5.46 -8.82 2.25
N PHE A 53 -5.91 -9.89 2.92
CA PHE A 53 -5.57 -10.12 4.32
C PHE A 53 -4.08 -10.41 4.52
N LEU A 54 -3.47 -11.16 3.60
CA LEU A 54 -2.03 -11.45 3.63
C LEU A 54 -1.21 -10.17 3.43
N ALA A 55 -1.66 -9.27 2.57
CA ALA A 55 -1.08 -7.95 2.36
C ALA A 55 -1.21 -7.05 3.60
N ALA A 56 -2.39 -7.01 4.22
CA ALA A 56 -2.59 -6.29 5.48
C ALA A 56 -1.68 -6.83 6.59
N PHE A 57 -1.54 -8.16 6.70
CA PHE A 57 -0.59 -8.79 7.62
C PHE A 57 0.86 -8.40 7.31
N GLY A 58 1.27 -8.46 6.04
CA GLY A 58 2.60 -8.05 5.61
C GLY A 58 2.92 -6.59 5.93
N PHE A 59 1.95 -5.69 5.71
CA PHE A 59 2.05 -4.28 6.07
C PHE A 59 2.17 -4.07 7.58
N LEU A 60 1.32 -4.72 8.38
CA LEU A 60 1.36 -4.62 9.86
C LEU A 60 2.68 -5.17 10.42
N MET A 61 3.19 -6.26 9.85
CA MET A 61 4.50 -6.81 10.20
C MET A 61 5.62 -5.81 9.91
N TYR A 62 5.64 -5.22 8.71
CA TYR A 62 6.62 -4.18 8.34
C TYR A 62 6.56 -3.00 9.31
N TRP A 63 5.35 -2.47 9.51
CA TRP A 63 5.06 -1.33 10.38
C TRP A 63 5.51 -1.58 11.82
N TRP A 64 5.20 -2.76 12.37
CA TRP A 64 5.60 -3.16 13.72
C TRP A 64 7.12 -3.15 13.89
N ILE A 65 7.85 -3.75 12.95
CA ILE A 65 9.30 -3.89 13.05
C ILE A 65 9.96 -2.52 13.04
N ILE A 66 9.65 -1.68 12.06
CA ILE A 66 10.36 -0.42 11.88
C ILE A 66 9.92 0.65 12.88
N LEU A 67 8.63 0.71 13.23
CA LEU A 67 8.13 1.77 14.09
C LEU A 67 8.06 1.39 15.57
N TYR A 68 8.03 0.11 15.97
CA TYR A 68 7.86 -0.28 17.38
C TYR A 68 8.97 -1.16 17.93
N GLN A 69 9.40 -2.18 17.18
CA GLN A 69 10.42 -3.12 17.66
C GLN A 69 11.81 -2.49 17.72
N ASN A 70 12.16 -1.67 16.73
CA ASN A 70 13.48 -1.04 16.64
C ASN A 70 13.51 0.37 17.25
N GLU A 71 14.70 0.86 17.57
CA GLU A 71 14.94 2.25 18.00
C GLU A 71 14.69 3.26 16.87
N ALA A 72 14.55 4.54 17.21
CA ALA A 72 14.31 5.60 16.21
C ALA A 72 15.46 5.72 15.20
N SER A 73 16.69 5.49 15.65
CA SER A 73 17.91 5.46 14.83
C SER A 73 17.83 4.45 13.67
N ALA A 74 17.15 3.32 13.85
CA ALA A 74 16.95 2.34 12.78
C ALA A 74 16.07 2.88 11.64
N MET A 75 15.08 3.73 11.96
CA MET A 75 14.26 4.39 10.95
C MET A 75 15.06 5.46 10.22
N GLU A 76 15.85 6.25 10.95
CA GLU A 76 16.73 7.28 10.39
C GLU A 76 17.80 6.67 9.49
N SER A 77 18.28 5.47 9.84
CA SER A 77 19.32 4.77 9.08
C SER A 77 18.84 4.18 7.75
N LEU A 78 17.53 4.13 7.50
CA LEU A 78 16.99 3.60 6.25
C LEU A 78 17.50 4.40 5.04
N ARG A 79 17.99 3.65 4.06
CA ARG A 79 18.61 4.18 2.84
C ARG A 79 18.07 3.48 1.60
N TRP A 80 18.26 4.10 0.46
CA TRP A 80 18.07 3.41 -0.82
C TRP A 80 19.20 2.40 -1.04
N PRO A 81 18.97 1.29 -1.77
CA PRO A 81 19.99 0.27 -1.98
C PRO A 81 21.30 0.80 -2.58
N TRP A 82 21.22 1.84 -3.41
CA TRP A 82 22.32 2.48 -4.12
C TRP A 82 22.95 3.68 -3.40
N GLY A 83 22.53 3.99 -2.18
CA GLY A 83 23.05 5.11 -1.40
C GLY A 83 23.51 4.68 -0.02
N GLU A 84 24.32 5.53 0.61
CA GLU A 84 24.67 5.41 2.03
C GLU A 84 23.55 5.97 2.92
N SER A 85 23.65 5.66 4.21
CA SER A 85 22.73 6.21 5.20
C SER A 85 23.08 7.66 5.50
N ASP A 86 22.12 8.57 5.34
CA ASP A 86 22.28 10.02 5.49
C ASP A 86 21.36 10.62 6.57
N GLY A 87 20.75 9.77 7.41
CA GLY A 87 19.75 10.17 8.42
C GLY A 87 18.36 10.51 7.85
N GLY A 88 18.20 10.53 6.52
CA GLY A 88 16.94 10.86 5.84
C GLY A 88 15.90 9.73 5.80
N GLY A 89 16.15 8.60 6.48
CA GLY A 89 15.33 7.39 6.37
C GLY A 89 13.87 7.58 6.77
N GLY A 90 13.58 8.44 7.74
CA GLY A 90 12.21 8.79 8.13
C GLY A 90 11.39 9.42 6.99
N ALA A 91 12.01 10.29 6.19
CA ALA A 91 11.36 10.92 5.05
C ALA A 91 11.11 9.91 3.91
N ARG A 92 12.08 9.02 3.65
CA ARG A 92 11.94 7.93 2.69
C ARG A 92 10.80 6.98 3.07
N LEU A 93 10.74 6.61 4.35
CA LEU A 93 9.70 5.74 4.87
C LEU A 93 8.32 6.41 4.79
N LEU A 94 8.21 7.68 5.17
CA LEU A 94 6.97 8.44 5.05
C LEU A 94 6.50 8.52 3.59
N LEU A 95 7.41 8.79 2.65
CA LEU A 95 7.09 8.82 1.22
C LEU A 95 6.55 7.46 0.75
N ALA A 96 7.25 6.36 1.07
CA ALA A 96 6.84 5.02 0.68
C ALA A 96 5.47 4.65 1.26
N PHE A 97 5.25 4.94 2.55
CA PHE A 97 3.97 4.74 3.20
C PHE A 97 2.87 5.62 2.61
N ALA A 98 3.11 6.91 2.38
CA ALA A 98 2.10 7.81 1.85
C ALA A 98 1.64 7.41 0.45
N LEU A 99 2.60 7.03 -0.41
CA LEU A 99 2.31 6.52 -1.76
C LEU A 99 1.57 5.18 -1.74
N LEU A 100 1.65 4.41 -0.64
CA LEU A 100 0.85 3.21 -0.48
C LEU A 100 -0.53 3.51 0.09
N VAL A 101 -0.59 4.04 1.33
CA VAL A 101 -1.84 4.06 2.11
C VAL A 101 -2.83 5.11 1.64
N ILE A 102 -2.38 6.24 1.08
CA ILE A 102 -3.31 7.26 0.57
C ILE A 102 -4.02 6.72 -0.68
N PRO A 103 -3.32 6.21 -1.71
CA PRO A 103 -3.99 5.61 -2.85
C PRO A 103 -4.82 4.38 -2.48
N SER A 104 -4.33 3.52 -1.56
CA SER A 104 -5.13 2.40 -1.04
C SER A 104 -6.38 2.82 -0.26
N ALA A 105 -6.49 4.06 0.21
CA ALA A 105 -7.74 4.56 0.80
C ALA A 105 -8.70 5.08 -0.28
N LEU A 106 -8.18 5.53 -1.42
CA LEU A 106 -8.95 6.21 -2.47
C LEU A 106 -9.41 5.30 -3.60
N TRP A 107 -8.79 4.13 -3.78
CA TRP A 107 -9.02 3.29 -4.97
C TRP A 107 -10.50 2.89 -5.15
N LEU A 108 -11.19 2.53 -4.07
CA LEU A 108 -12.58 2.09 -4.16
C LEU A 108 -13.50 3.23 -4.59
N GLU A 109 -13.29 4.43 -4.04
CA GLU A 109 -14.09 5.61 -4.41
C GLU A 109 -13.76 6.11 -5.81
N ALA A 110 -12.50 5.99 -6.25
CA ALA A 110 -12.12 6.26 -7.63
C ALA A 110 -12.82 5.30 -8.61
N THR A 111 -12.90 4.01 -8.26
CA THR A 111 -13.61 2.99 -9.04
C THR A 111 -15.11 3.28 -9.08
N ILE A 112 -15.74 3.57 -7.95
CA ILE A 112 -17.16 3.95 -7.89
C ILE A 112 -17.42 5.17 -8.77
N PHE A 113 -16.59 6.22 -8.63
CA PHE A 113 -16.72 7.42 -9.44
C PHE A 113 -16.63 7.12 -10.93
N HIS A 114 -15.71 6.24 -11.36
CA HIS A 114 -15.62 5.84 -12.76
C HIS A 114 -16.84 5.05 -13.23
N ILE A 115 -17.37 4.12 -12.43
CA ILE A 115 -18.56 3.33 -12.79
C ILE A 115 -19.78 4.24 -12.93
N GLU A 116 -19.94 5.20 -12.03
CA GLU A 116 -21.09 6.11 -12.01
C GLU A 116 -20.98 7.23 -13.06
N ASN A 117 -19.79 7.51 -13.57
CA ASN A 117 -19.54 8.62 -14.49
C ASN A 117 -18.82 8.13 -15.75
N GLU A 118 -19.48 8.21 -16.90
CA GLU A 118 -18.95 7.80 -18.21
C GLU A 118 -17.95 8.81 -18.83
N TYR A 119 -17.14 9.48 -18.02
CA TYR A 119 -16.13 10.42 -18.54
C TYR A 119 -14.91 9.66 -19.07
N SER A 120 -14.39 10.07 -20.22
CA SER A 120 -13.23 9.41 -20.84
C SER A 120 -11.92 9.46 -20.04
N TRP A 121 -11.84 10.31 -19.01
CA TRP A 121 -10.63 10.49 -18.19
C TRP A 121 -10.66 9.69 -16.87
N THR A 122 -11.82 9.20 -16.41
CA THR A 122 -11.92 8.50 -15.13
C THR A 122 -11.14 7.18 -15.05
N PRO A 123 -10.94 6.40 -16.14
CA PRO A 123 -10.01 5.28 -16.11
C PRO A 123 -8.59 5.68 -15.64
N LEU A 124 -8.10 6.84 -16.09
CA LEU A 124 -6.76 7.32 -15.72
C LEU A 124 -6.64 7.60 -14.23
N LEU A 125 -7.73 8.03 -13.58
CA LEU A 125 -7.76 8.25 -12.14
C LEU A 125 -7.58 6.92 -11.39
N VAL A 126 -8.37 5.90 -11.74
CA VAL A 126 -8.31 4.58 -11.09
C VAL A 126 -6.94 3.94 -11.31
N ILE A 127 -6.48 3.87 -12.57
CA ILE A 127 -5.18 3.31 -12.92
C ILE A 127 -4.05 4.06 -12.19
N GLY A 128 -4.13 5.40 -12.16
CA GLY A 128 -3.14 6.24 -11.49
C GLY A 128 -3.05 5.97 -9.99
N VAL A 129 -4.20 5.84 -9.31
CA VAL A 129 -4.26 5.50 -7.88
C VAL A 129 -3.64 4.12 -7.61
N LEU A 130 -3.98 3.11 -8.40
CA LEU A 130 -3.40 1.76 -8.26
C LEU A 130 -1.89 1.76 -8.53
N LEU A 131 -1.43 2.49 -9.55
CA LEU A 131 -0.01 2.61 -9.87
C LEU A 131 0.79 3.30 -8.74
N LEU A 132 0.24 4.34 -8.12
CA LEU A 132 0.88 4.99 -6.97
C LEU A 132 1.07 4.01 -5.80
N ALA A 133 0.06 3.16 -5.53
CA ALA A 133 0.18 2.12 -4.52
C ALA A 133 1.30 1.10 -4.84
N CYS A 134 1.43 0.69 -6.11
CA CYS A 134 2.54 -0.14 -6.59
C CYS A 134 3.89 0.52 -6.32
N VAL A 135 4.04 1.81 -6.65
CA VAL A 135 5.28 2.57 -6.40
C VAL A 135 5.57 2.61 -4.90
N GLY A 136 4.57 2.89 -4.05
CA GLY A 136 4.71 2.86 -2.60
C GLY A 136 5.24 1.50 -2.10
N ASN A 137 4.67 0.39 -2.58
CA ASN A 137 5.13 -0.95 -2.24
C ASN A 137 6.58 -1.23 -2.70
N ILE A 138 6.94 -0.82 -3.92
CA ILE A 138 8.31 -0.98 -4.45
C ILE A 138 9.30 -0.22 -3.55
N LEU A 139 8.99 1.04 -3.20
CA LEU A 139 9.85 1.82 -2.31
C LEU A 139 9.99 1.16 -0.93
N MET A 140 8.89 0.63 -0.37
CA MET A 140 8.95 -0.15 0.88
C MET A 140 9.88 -1.37 0.74
N GLY A 141 9.80 -2.10 -0.37
CA GLY A 141 10.66 -3.25 -0.67
C GLY A 141 12.13 -2.87 -0.79
N LEU A 142 12.46 -1.75 -1.44
CA LEU A 142 13.84 -1.26 -1.54
C LEU A 142 14.43 -0.87 -0.18
N LEU A 143 13.62 -0.22 0.68
CA LEU A 143 14.03 0.10 2.04
C LEU A 143 14.21 -1.15 2.89
N ALA A 144 13.31 -2.13 2.78
CA ALA A 144 13.40 -3.39 3.49
C ALA A 144 14.57 -4.26 3.02
N TYR A 145 14.86 -4.26 1.72
CA TYR A 145 16.03 -4.94 1.17
C TYR A 145 17.32 -4.35 1.75
N SER A 146 17.42 -3.03 1.80
CA SER A 146 18.58 -2.36 2.42
C SER A 146 18.68 -2.71 3.91
N ALA A 147 17.58 -2.66 4.66
CA ALA A 147 17.55 -3.06 6.07
C ALA A 147 17.96 -4.52 6.27
N TYR A 148 17.58 -5.42 5.36
CA TYR A 148 17.99 -6.82 5.38
C TYR A 148 19.49 -7.00 5.14
N VAL A 149 20.04 -6.34 4.11
CA VAL A 149 21.47 -6.37 3.78
C VAL A 149 22.31 -5.78 4.91
N ASP A 150 21.83 -4.70 5.54
CA ASP A 150 22.48 -4.03 6.66
C ASP A 150 22.32 -4.79 7.99
N LYS A 151 21.69 -5.97 7.96
CA LYS A 151 21.44 -6.84 9.13
C LYS A 151 20.69 -6.13 10.26
N MET A 152 19.82 -5.17 9.91
CA MET A 152 18.92 -4.53 10.86
C MET A 152 18.03 -5.59 11.52
N PRO A 153 17.82 -5.56 12.85
CA PRO A 153 16.92 -6.49 13.52
C PRO A 153 15.51 -6.48 12.91
N GLY A 154 15.10 -7.60 12.31
CA GLY A 154 13.82 -7.72 11.64
C GLY A 154 13.76 -7.26 10.17
N GLY A 155 14.87 -6.79 9.58
CA GLY A 155 14.90 -6.35 8.17
C GLY A 155 14.42 -7.42 7.18
N GLY A 156 14.78 -8.70 7.40
CA GLY A 156 14.26 -9.80 6.58
C GLY A 156 12.74 -9.99 6.67
N LYS A 157 12.15 -9.75 7.85
CA LYS A 157 10.69 -9.79 8.02
C LYS A 157 10.02 -8.59 7.38
N MET A 158 10.64 -7.39 7.39
CA MET A 158 10.16 -6.25 6.59
C MET A 158 10.14 -6.59 5.10
N LEU A 159 11.17 -7.29 4.61
CA LEU A 159 11.25 -7.69 3.20
C LEU A 159 10.14 -8.67 2.84
N ILE A 160 9.92 -9.71 3.67
CA ILE A 160 8.77 -10.61 3.52
C ILE A 160 7.46 -9.81 3.53
N GLY A 161 7.30 -8.87 4.46
CA GLY A 161 6.11 -8.02 4.55
C GLY A 161 5.85 -7.22 3.27
N SER A 162 6.89 -6.64 2.68
CA SER A 162 6.77 -5.93 1.39
C SER A 162 6.42 -6.87 0.22
N ILE A 163 6.91 -8.11 0.22
CA ILE A 163 6.59 -9.11 -0.81
C ILE A 163 5.12 -9.53 -0.70
N LEU A 164 4.66 -9.85 0.52
CA LEU A 164 3.26 -10.22 0.77
C LEU A 164 2.30 -9.10 0.33
N LEU A 165 2.65 -7.85 0.66
CA LEU A 165 1.92 -6.68 0.22
C LEU A 165 1.99 -6.51 -1.31
N GLY A 166 3.14 -6.77 -1.94
CA GLY A 166 3.32 -6.66 -3.39
C GLY A 166 2.52 -7.68 -4.19
N ILE A 167 2.26 -8.87 -3.63
CA ILE A 167 1.35 -9.85 -4.25
C ILE A 167 -0.03 -9.23 -4.46
N GLN A 168 -0.58 -8.55 -3.45
CA GLN A 168 -1.85 -7.85 -3.61
C GLN A 168 -1.72 -6.59 -4.46
N CYS A 169 -0.92 -5.62 -4.02
CA CYS A 169 -0.93 -4.29 -4.62
C CYS A 169 -0.37 -4.27 -6.05
N ILE A 170 0.62 -5.11 -6.37
CA ILE A 170 1.23 -5.13 -7.71
C ILE A 170 0.54 -6.17 -8.59
N LEU A 171 0.45 -7.43 -8.16
CA LEU A 171 -0.05 -8.48 -9.04
C LEU A 171 -1.56 -8.42 -9.20
N PHE A 172 -2.31 -8.36 -8.08
CA PHE A 172 -3.77 -8.35 -8.15
C PHE A 172 -4.33 -6.98 -8.50
N ASP A 173 -3.90 -5.93 -7.81
CA ASP A 173 -4.47 -4.58 -8.04
C ASP A 173 -3.77 -3.90 -9.23
N GLY A 174 -2.44 -3.87 -9.27
CA GLY A 174 -1.69 -3.17 -10.32
C GLY A 174 -1.78 -3.81 -11.70
N ILE A 175 -1.80 -5.14 -11.80
CA ILE A 175 -1.75 -5.84 -13.08
C ILE A 175 -3.10 -6.48 -13.40
N TYR A 176 -3.55 -7.43 -12.56
CA TYR A 176 -4.69 -8.26 -12.88
C TYR A 176 -5.99 -7.45 -12.98
N TRP A 177 -6.24 -6.55 -12.03
CA TRP A 177 -7.40 -5.67 -12.04
C TRP A 177 -7.42 -4.81 -13.30
N ASN A 178 -6.32 -4.11 -13.60
CA ASN A 178 -6.24 -3.23 -14.76
C ASN A 178 -6.39 -3.97 -16.11
N LEU A 179 -6.08 -5.27 -16.17
CA LEU A 179 -6.29 -6.10 -17.36
C LEU A 179 -7.72 -6.66 -17.47
N LYS A 180 -8.44 -6.79 -16.35
CA LYS A 180 -9.76 -7.41 -16.29
C LYS A 180 -10.91 -6.42 -16.21
N PHE A 181 -10.65 -5.23 -15.68
CA PHE A 181 -11.64 -4.18 -15.54
C PHE A 181 -12.08 -3.67 -16.94
N PRO A 182 -13.39 -3.58 -17.23
CA PRO A 182 -13.91 -3.10 -18.50
C PRO A 182 -13.93 -1.56 -18.52
N TRP A 183 -12.78 -0.96 -18.81
CA TRP A 183 -12.59 0.50 -18.91
C TRP A 183 -13.46 1.17 -19.97
#